data_AF-A0A7L9C1Q9-F1
#
_entry.id   AF-A0A7L9C1Q9-F1
#
_cell.length_a   1.000
_cell.length_b   1.000
_cell.length_c   1.000
_cell.angle_alpha   90.00
_cell.angle_beta   90.00
_cell.angle_gamma   90.00
#
_symmetry.space_group_name_H-M   'P 1'
#
loop_
_entity.id
_entity.type
_entity.pdbx_description
1 polymer ?
#
loop_
_entity_poly.entity_id
_entity_poly.type
_entity_poly.pdbx_seq_one_letter_code
_entity_poly.pdbx_strand_id
1 'polypeptide(L)'
;MSGGVDSSVAACLLHEQGYDVVGVFMRLGSHDHGPQGDDSANDACAAKDSRAAQDACAINAHEFSPQTPRTVPLPVQSATPRGDRHRGCCSAEDATDARVVAGKLGIPFYAINFEKDFSKLIDRFADEYAVGRTPNPCVLCNSWLKFGKLRNYADAVGAEYIATGHYARLDWREDGAGMARPILRTARHTEKDQSYFLFGVSTRMLRRTLFPLGDLTKEQVRAHARRLGLAVHDKAESQDICFVPDRNYAAVVRARRPEAFVPGEIRHVDGRVLGRHDGLPQFTIGQRRGVRVAQGTPIYVTGLDASTGTLTVGPREAALTGALRASDVQWLIDRPSGPIRAQVRVRYNHAAAPATVTIDAANGDRSSAGDAIRSGASNGESTRRVDTVTVRFDEPQWAVAPGQAAVFYDGEIVLGGGWIDAAV
;
A
#
# COMPACT_ATOMS: atom_id res chain seq x y z
N MET A 1 5.98 -7.24 -10.00
CA MET A 1 6.73 -6.22 -10.76
C MET A 1 5.82 -5.02 -10.98
N SER A 2 6.11 -3.87 -10.37
CA SER A 2 5.27 -2.66 -10.42
C SER A 2 5.65 -1.69 -11.54
N GLY A 3 6.63 -2.03 -12.39
CA GLY A 3 7.24 -1.11 -13.36
C GLY A 3 8.37 -0.24 -12.77
N GLY A 4 8.57 -0.28 -11.45
CA GLY A 4 9.67 0.42 -10.78
C GLY A 4 10.97 -0.38 -10.75
N VAL A 5 12.08 0.33 -10.51
CA VAL A 5 13.44 -0.23 -10.41
C VAL A 5 13.55 -1.33 -9.37
N ASP A 6 12.93 -1.17 -8.20
CA ASP A 6 13.06 -2.11 -7.08
C ASP A 6 12.52 -3.49 -7.43
N SER A 7 11.28 -3.54 -7.92
CA SER A 7 10.65 -4.81 -8.30
C SER A 7 11.33 -5.48 -9.50
N SER A 8 11.99 -4.69 -10.35
CA SER A 8 12.72 -5.17 -11.52
C SER A 8 14.05 -5.82 -11.11
N VAL A 9 14.80 -5.15 -10.22
CA VAL A 9 16.05 -5.68 -9.65
C VAL A 9 15.76 -6.90 -8.78
N ALA A 10 14.69 -6.88 -7.98
CA ALA A 10 14.28 -8.04 -7.18
C ALA A 10 14.04 -9.29 -8.05
N ALA A 11 13.33 -9.13 -9.17
CA ALA A 11 13.12 -10.24 -10.12
C ALA A 11 14.43 -10.73 -10.73
N CYS A 12 15.34 -9.82 -11.09
CA CYS A 12 16.64 -10.21 -11.63
C CYS A 12 17.50 -10.94 -10.62
N LEU A 13 17.58 -10.48 -9.37
CA LEU A 13 18.38 -11.13 -8.34
C LEU A 13 17.92 -12.57 -8.10
N LEU A 14 16.61 -12.80 -8.09
CA LEU A 14 16.05 -14.15 -7.97
C LEU A 14 16.36 -15.01 -9.19
N HIS A 15 16.26 -14.44 -10.38
CA HIS A 15 16.63 -15.15 -11.61
C HIS A 15 18.12 -15.53 -11.63
N GLU A 16 19.02 -14.63 -11.23
CA GLU A 16 20.46 -14.89 -11.10
C GLU A 16 20.78 -15.93 -10.02
N GLN A 17 19.95 -16.03 -8.98
CA GLN A 17 20.03 -17.08 -7.94
C GLN A 17 19.49 -18.44 -8.41
N GLY A 18 19.00 -18.54 -9.65
CA GLY A 18 18.51 -19.79 -10.23
C GLY A 18 17.06 -20.15 -9.89
N TYR A 19 16.28 -19.21 -9.33
CA TYR A 19 14.85 -19.43 -9.16
C TYR A 19 14.14 -19.45 -10.52
N ASP A 20 13.10 -20.28 -10.63
CA ASP A 20 12.11 -20.16 -11.70
C ASP A 20 11.19 -18.97 -11.38
N VAL A 21 11.38 -17.86 -12.09
CA VAL A 21 10.74 -16.59 -11.78
C VAL A 21 9.59 -16.33 -12.74
N VAL A 22 8.43 -15.96 -12.19
CA VAL A 22 7.29 -15.45 -12.96
C VAL A 22 7.03 -13.99 -12.58
N GLY A 23 7.03 -13.11 -13.58
CA GLY A 23 6.69 -11.71 -13.41
C GLY A 23 5.18 -11.50 -13.33
N VAL A 24 4.70 -10.85 -12.26
CA VAL A 24 3.28 -10.46 -12.15
C VAL A 24 3.15 -8.96 -11.95
N PHE A 25 2.33 -8.31 -12.78
CA PHE A 25 1.91 -6.92 -12.64
C PHE A 25 0.45 -6.86 -12.18
N MET A 26 0.17 -6.04 -11.17
CA MET A 26 -1.19 -5.82 -10.67
C MET A 26 -1.75 -4.55 -11.30
N ARG A 27 -2.79 -4.68 -12.12
CA ARG A 27 -3.54 -3.53 -12.64
C ARG A 27 -4.55 -3.09 -11.60
N LEU A 28 -4.37 -1.89 -11.06
CA LEU A 28 -5.16 -1.36 -9.94
C LEU A 28 -6.22 -0.34 -10.37
N GLY A 29 -6.25 0.03 -11.66
CA GLY A 29 -7.13 1.06 -12.24
C GLY A 29 -6.35 2.35 -12.57
N SER A 30 -6.76 3.06 -13.63
CA SER A 30 -6.19 4.36 -14.02
C SER A 30 -7.03 5.52 -13.45
N HIS A 31 -6.34 6.55 -12.95
CA HIS A 31 -6.99 7.80 -12.54
C HIS A 31 -7.25 8.71 -13.74
N ASP A 32 -8.17 8.31 -14.62
CA ASP A 32 -8.77 9.25 -15.57
C ASP A 32 -10.04 9.83 -14.92
N HIS A 33 -9.88 10.91 -14.16
CA HIS A 33 -11.00 11.74 -13.75
C HIS A 33 -11.36 12.69 -14.91
N GLY A 34 -11.96 12.13 -15.97
CA GLY A 34 -12.85 12.89 -16.87
C GLY A 34 -14.29 12.81 -16.34
N PRO A 35 -15.16 13.79 -16.62
CA PRO A 35 -16.57 13.70 -16.22
C PRO A 35 -17.16 12.42 -16.81
N GLN A 36 -17.89 11.67 -15.97
CA GLN A 36 -18.65 10.49 -16.38
C GLN A 36 -19.60 10.90 -17.52
N GLY A 37 -19.21 10.58 -18.74
CA GLY A 37 -20.13 10.42 -19.85
C GLY A 37 -20.73 9.03 -19.73
N ASP A 38 -22.04 9.00 -19.54
CA ASP A 38 -23.00 7.93 -19.80
C ASP A 38 -22.44 6.50 -20.06
N ASP A 39 -22.92 5.54 -19.26
CA ASP A 39 -22.72 4.10 -19.40
C ASP A 39 -23.43 3.55 -20.67
N SER A 40 -23.00 3.99 -21.85
CA SER A 40 -23.48 3.50 -23.15
C SER A 40 -22.38 3.31 -24.20
N ALA A 41 -21.10 3.21 -23.79
CA ALA A 41 -19.97 2.97 -24.70
C ALA A 41 -19.23 1.63 -24.46
N ASN A 42 -19.94 0.62 -23.95
CA ASN A 42 -19.45 -0.75 -23.90
C ASN A 42 -20.21 -1.64 -24.90
N ASP A 43 -20.25 -1.20 -26.16
CA ASP A 43 -20.60 -2.06 -27.29
C ASP A 43 -20.06 -1.47 -28.61
N ALA A 44 -18.74 -1.56 -28.79
CA ALA A 44 -18.09 -1.25 -30.06
C ALA A 44 -17.13 -2.37 -30.46
N CYS A 45 -17.68 -3.59 -30.51
CA CYS A 45 -17.19 -4.64 -31.39
C CYS A 45 -18.38 -5.24 -32.17
N ALA A 46 -19.19 -4.37 -32.76
CA ALA A 46 -20.21 -4.73 -33.73
C ALA A 46 -19.97 -3.89 -34.99
N ALA A 47 -19.27 -4.48 -35.96
CA ALA A 47 -19.15 -3.91 -37.29
C ALA A 47 -20.55 -3.80 -37.92
N LYS A 48 -21.03 -2.58 -38.11
CA LYS A 48 -22.09 -2.25 -39.05
C LYS A 48 -21.63 -1.04 -39.85
N ASP A 49 -21.09 -1.31 -41.02
CA ASP A 49 -21.62 -0.69 -42.24
C ASP A 49 -21.19 -1.52 -43.45
N SER A 50 -22.19 -2.25 -43.95
CA SER A 50 -22.24 -2.88 -45.24
C SER A 50 -22.42 -1.81 -46.31
N ARG A 51 -21.38 -1.56 -47.14
CA ARG A 51 -21.45 -1.27 -48.59
C ARG A 51 -20.10 -0.75 -49.12
N ALA A 52 -19.10 -1.63 -49.13
CA ALA A 52 -17.91 -1.51 -49.99
C ALA A 52 -17.11 -2.82 -49.97
N ALA A 53 -17.75 -3.95 -50.30
CA ALA A 53 -17.07 -5.24 -50.45
C ALA A 53 -17.92 -6.18 -51.32
N GLN A 54 -18.19 -5.76 -52.55
CA GLN A 54 -18.61 -6.65 -53.62
C GLN A 54 -17.67 -6.35 -54.77
N ASP A 55 -16.58 -7.11 -54.82
CA ASP A 55 -15.74 -7.43 -56.00
C ASP A 55 -14.32 -7.73 -55.53
N ALA A 56 -14.11 -8.96 -55.04
CA ALA A 56 -12.84 -9.70 -55.10
C ALA A 56 -12.97 -11.02 -54.32
N CYS A 57 -13.92 -11.88 -54.71
CA CYS A 57 -13.92 -13.27 -54.27
C CYS A 57 -14.06 -14.18 -55.49
N ALA A 58 -12.92 -14.52 -56.07
CA ALA A 58 -12.72 -15.73 -56.85
C ALA A 58 -11.22 -15.99 -56.90
N ILE A 59 -10.77 -17.14 -56.38
CA ILE A 59 -9.97 -18.16 -57.08
C ILE A 59 -9.59 -19.26 -56.06
N ASN A 60 -10.22 -20.42 -56.29
CA ASN A 60 -9.79 -21.81 -56.22
C ASN A 60 -8.77 -22.30 -55.17
N ALA A 61 -9.22 -23.33 -54.45
CA ALA A 61 -8.40 -24.32 -53.77
C ALA A 61 -7.59 -25.16 -54.78
N HIS A 62 -6.27 -25.03 -54.77
CA HIS A 62 -5.27 -26.09 -54.95
C HIS A 62 -3.88 -25.47 -54.69
N GLU A 63 -2.96 -26.27 -54.12
CA GLU A 63 -1.57 -25.97 -53.73
C GLU A 63 -1.32 -25.61 -52.26
N PHE A 64 -1.18 -26.65 -51.44
CA PHE A 64 -0.50 -26.61 -50.15
C PHE A 64 0.98 -26.94 -50.35
N SER A 65 1.88 -26.02 -50.02
CA SER A 65 3.31 -26.28 -49.85
C SER A 65 3.79 -25.60 -48.55
N PRO A 66 4.59 -26.27 -47.70
CA PRO A 66 4.92 -25.73 -46.37
C PRO A 66 6.06 -24.72 -46.50
N GLN A 67 5.77 -23.43 -46.30
CA GLN A 67 6.80 -22.41 -46.08
C GLN A 67 6.78 -21.93 -44.63
N THR A 68 8.00 -21.78 -44.10
CA THR A 68 8.39 -21.34 -42.76
C THR A 68 7.67 -20.06 -42.29
N PRO A 69 7.43 -19.91 -40.97
CA PRO A 69 6.70 -18.76 -40.44
C PRO A 69 7.53 -17.48 -40.63
N ARG A 70 7.04 -16.57 -41.49
CA ARG A 70 7.55 -15.19 -41.58
C ARG A 70 7.18 -14.46 -40.29
N THR A 71 8.19 -14.13 -39.49
CA THR A 71 8.09 -13.16 -38.41
C THR A 71 7.80 -11.78 -39.01
N VAL A 72 6.60 -11.26 -38.77
CA VAL A 72 6.30 -9.85 -39.00
C VAL A 72 6.85 -9.09 -37.79
N PRO A 73 7.86 -8.21 -37.93
CA PRO A 73 8.31 -7.40 -36.81
C PRO A 73 7.22 -6.39 -36.48
N LEU A 74 6.65 -6.48 -35.28
CA LEU A 74 5.84 -5.39 -34.73
C LEU A 74 6.75 -4.16 -34.58
N PRO A 75 6.29 -2.95 -34.95
CA PRO A 75 7.12 -1.75 -34.87
C PRO A 75 7.48 -1.50 -33.41
N VAL A 76 8.76 -1.67 -33.08
CA VAL A 76 9.34 -1.14 -31.84
C VAL A 76 9.28 0.38 -31.97
N GLN A 77 8.28 1.00 -31.35
CA GLN A 77 8.26 2.45 -31.23
C GLN A 77 9.51 2.86 -30.45
N SER A 78 10.44 3.50 -31.16
CA SER A 78 11.61 4.15 -30.61
C SER A 78 11.19 5.08 -29.47
N ALA A 79 11.86 4.94 -28.32
CA ALA A 79 11.67 5.77 -27.14
C ALA A 79 11.88 7.25 -27.49
N THR A 80 10.77 7.98 -27.68
CA THR A 80 10.78 9.43 -27.55
C THR A 80 11.03 9.79 -26.09
N PRO A 81 11.78 10.88 -25.79
CA PRO A 81 11.90 11.36 -24.41
C PRO A 81 10.53 11.89 -23.99
N ARG A 82 9.85 11.17 -23.09
CA ARG A 82 8.46 11.45 -22.71
C ARG A 82 8.42 12.15 -21.36
N GLY A 83 7.74 13.30 -21.35
CA GLY A 83 7.69 14.23 -20.23
C GLY A 83 7.02 13.68 -18.98
N ASP A 84 7.45 14.25 -17.86
CA ASP A 84 7.07 13.93 -16.48
C ASP A 84 5.59 14.25 -16.20
N ARG A 85 4.69 13.37 -16.61
CA ARG A 85 3.27 13.40 -16.20
C ARG A 85 3.03 12.25 -15.24
N HIS A 86 3.20 12.53 -13.96
CA HIS A 86 3.08 11.57 -12.85
C HIS A 86 1.62 11.09 -12.68
N ARG A 87 1.16 10.17 -13.53
CA ARG A 87 -0.18 9.55 -13.47
C ARG A 87 -0.15 8.25 -12.65
N GLY A 88 -0.04 8.36 -11.33
CA GLY A 88 -0.18 7.23 -10.39
C GLY A 88 0.86 6.09 -10.55
N CYS A 89 0.88 5.16 -9.60
CA CYS A 89 1.66 3.91 -9.69
C CYS A 89 0.74 2.80 -10.21
N CYS A 90 1.24 1.94 -11.10
CA CYS A 90 0.50 0.87 -11.79
C CYS A 90 -0.31 1.31 -13.03
N SER A 91 0.25 2.23 -13.81
CA SER A 91 -0.29 2.64 -15.12
C SER A 91 -0.02 1.61 -16.23
N ALA A 92 -0.60 1.83 -17.42
CA ALA A 92 -0.28 1.03 -18.62
C ALA A 92 1.21 1.18 -19.03
N GLU A 93 1.82 2.32 -18.74
CA GLU A 93 3.24 2.56 -18.96
C GLU A 93 4.09 1.72 -18.01
N ASP A 94 3.72 1.67 -16.72
CA ASP A 94 4.40 0.80 -15.74
C ASP A 94 4.30 -0.68 -16.09
N ALA A 95 3.15 -1.11 -16.62
CA ALA A 95 2.96 -2.47 -17.10
C ALA A 95 3.88 -2.78 -18.28
N THR A 96 4.07 -1.79 -19.17
CA THR A 96 4.96 -1.91 -20.32
C THR A 96 6.42 -2.00 -19.88
N ASP A 97 6.85 -1.15 -18.95
CA ASP A 97 8.19 -1.20 -18.36
C ASP A 97 8.46 -2.57 -17.74
N ALA A 98 7.52 -3.08 -16.92
CA ALA A 98 7.65 -4.38 -16.29
C ALA A 98 7.73 -5.53 -17.31
N ARG A 99 6.94 -5.46 -18.39
CA ARG A 99 6.97 -6.43 -19.49
C ARG A 99 8.29 -6.42 -20.25
N VAL A 100 8.86 -5.24 -20.50
CA VAL A 100 10.18 -5.11 -21.14
C VAL A 100 11.27 -5.75 -20.27
N VAL A 101 11.24 -5.50 -18.96
CA VAL A 101 12.17 -6.16 -18.02
C VAL A 101 12.00 -7.67 -18.05
N ALA A 102 10.77 -8.18 -17.98
CA ALA A 102 10.52 -9.62 -18.04
C ALA A 102 11.04 -10.26 -19.34
N GLY A 103 10.82 -9.59 -20.49
CA GLY A 103 11.35 -10.04 -21.78
C GLY A 103 12.88 -10.09 -21.82
N LYS A 104 13.58 -9.14 -21.18
CA LYS A 104 15.05 -9.17 -21.05
C LYS A 104 15.56 -10.32 -20.19
N LEU A 105 14.81 -10.67 -19.14
CA LEU A 105 15.14 -11.78 -18.24
C LEU A 105 14.71 -13.13 -18.83
N GLY A 106 13.96 -13.16 -19.93
CA GLY A 106 13.41 -14.39 -20.49
C GLY A 106 12.37 -15.06 -19.59
N ILE A 107 11.72 -14.31 -18.70
CA ILE A 107 10.74 -14.85 -17.74
C ILE A 107 9.30 -14.63 -18.20
N PRO A 108 8.36 -15.53 -17.86
CA PRO A 108 6.93 -15.31 -18.09
C PRO A 108 6.43 -14.04 -17.40
N PHE A 109 5.46 -13.36 -18.02
CA PHE A 109 4.88 -12.14 -17.48
C PHE A 109 3.35 -12.13 -17.58
N TYR A 110 2.67 -11.88 -16.46
CA TYR A 110 1.22 -11.81 -16.36
C TYR A 110 0.78 -10.45 -15.81
N ALA A 111 -0.23 -9.86 -16.44
CA ALA A 111 -0.92 -8.69 -15.91
C ALA A 111 -2.29 -9.11 -15.38
N ILE A 112 -2.51 -8.95 -14.07
CA ILE A 112 -3.73 -9.37 -13.39
C ILE A 112 -4.53 -8.14 -12.99
N ASN A 113 -5.83 -8.15 -13.29
CA ASN A 113 -6.71 -7.06 -12.91
C ASN A 113 -7.20 -7.20 -11.47
N PHE A 114 -6.85 -6.23 -10.62
CA PHE A 114 -7.32 -6.10 -9.25
C PHE A 114 -8.08 -4.79 -9.00
N GLU A 115 -8.49 -4.09 -10.06
CA GLU A 115 -9.17 -2.78 -9.98
C GLU A 115 -10.41 -2.79 -9.06
N LYS A 116 -11.29 -3.80 -9.18
CA LYS A 116 -12.48 -3.92 -8.32
C LYS A 116 -12.11 -4.09 -6.85
N ASP A 117 -11.05 -4.83 -6.57
CA ASP A 117 -10.60 -5.06 -5.21
C ASP A 117 -9.89 -3.84 -4.65
N PHE A 118 -9.04 -3.22 -5.45
CA PHE A 118 -8.36 -2.00 -5.09
C PHE A 118 -9.33 -0.83 -4.87
N SER A 119 -10.42 -0.74 -5.63
CA SER A 119 -11.48 0.25 -5.38
C SER A 119 -12.05 0.13 -3.96
N LYS A 120 -12.25 -1.09 -3.44
CA LYS A 120 -12.72 -1.29 -2.05
C LYS A 120 -11.73 -0.75 -1.02
N LEU A 121 -10.43 -0.82 -1.32
CA LEU A 121 -9.40 -0.22 -0.48
C LEU A 121 -9.48 1.32 -0.50
N ILE A 122 -9.76 1.91 -1.67
CA ILE A 122 -9.99 3.36 -1.81
C ILE A 122 -11.27 3.79 -1.09
N ASP A 123 -12.35 3.02 -1.21
CA ASP A 123 -13.62 3.28 -0.52
C ASP A 123 -13.40 3.32 0.99
N ARG A 124 -12.71 2.32 1.53
CA ARG A 124 -12.37 2.28 2.95
C ARG A 124 -11.44 3.41 3.39
N PHE A 125 -10.48 3.78 2.54
CA PHE A 125 -9.65 4.95 2.79
C PHE A 125 -10.50 6.21 2.95
N ALA A 126 -11.51 6.40 2.08
CA ALA A 126 -12.45 7.51 2.19
C ALA A 126 -13.34 7.41 3.44
N ASP A 127 -13.81 6.20 3.80
CA ASP A 127 -14.60 5.96 5.02
C ASP A 127 -13.86 6.38 6.30
N GLU A 128 -12.58 6.04 6.43
CA GLU A 128 -11.79 6.41 7.62
C GLU A 128 -11.62 7.93 7.73
N TYR A 129 -11.36 8.62 6.61
CA TYR A 129 -11.32 10.09 6.60
C TYR A 129 -12.68 10.72 6.92
N ALA A 130 -13.77 10.12 6.47
CA ALA A 130 -15.13 10.61 6.74
C ALA A 130 -15.45 10.66 8.23
N VAL A 131 -14.86 9.76 9.02
CA VAL A 131 -15.01 9.71 10.48
C VAL A 131 -13.84 10.36 11.24
N GLY A 132 -13.05 11.21 10.58
CA GLY A 132 -11.97 11.98 11.21
C GLY A 132 -10.72 11.16 11.57
N ARG A 133 -10.54 9.98 10.98
CA ARG A 133 -9.35 9.15 11.14
C ARG A 133 -8.41 9.33 9.95
N THR A 134 -7.13 9.05 10.13
CA THR A 134 -6.09 9.14 9.10
C THR A 134 -5.58 7.74 8.75
N PRO A 135 -6.14 7.06 7.74
CA PRO A 135 -5.79 5.68 7.39
C PRO A 135 -4.38 5.55 6.80
N ASN A 136 -3.80 4.34 6.92
CA ASN A 136 -2.64 3.92 6.14
C ASN A 136 -3.04 2.88 5.07
N PRO A 137 -3.30 3.30 3.81
CA PRO A 137 -3.73 2.38 2.76
C PRO A 137 -2.66 1.37 2.34
N CYS A 138 -1.38 1.69 2.52
CA CYS A 138 -0.26 0.85 2.07
C CYS A 138 -0.16 -0.45 2.89
N VAL A 139 -0.34 -0.36 4.21
CA VAL A 139 -0.40 -1.53 5.10
C VAL A 139 -1.54 -2.47 4.67
N LEU A 140 -2.73 -1.93 4.42
CA LEU A 140 -3.90 -2.71 4.00
C LEU A 140 -3.70 -3.34 2.61
N CYS A 141 -3.09 -2.60 1.68
CA CYS A 141 -2.77 -3.11 0.35
C CYS A 141 -1.80 -4.30 0.45
N ASN A 142 -0.80 -4.22 1.32
CA ASN A 142 0.12 -5.32 1.56
C ASN A 142 -0.62 -6.54 2.14
N SER A 143 -1.34 -6.39 3.25
CA SER A 143 -1.98 -7.53 3.91
C SER A 143 -3.07 -8.21 3.07
N TRP A 144 -3.95 -7.44 2.43
CA TRP A 144 -5.12 -7.97 1.75
C TRP A 144 -4.92 -8.20 0.25
N LEU A 145 -4.21 -7.31 -0.44
CA LEU A 145 -4.04 -7.41 -1.90
C LEU A 145 -2.77 -8.19 -2.27
N LYS A 146 -1.59 -7.68 -1.86
CA LYS A 146 -0.30 -8.26 -2.26
C LYS A 146 -0.02 -9.62 -1.62
N PHE A 147 -0.41 -9.82 -0.37
CA PHE A 147 -0.16 -11.08 0.36
C PHE A 147 -1.45 -11.88 0.60
N GLY A 148 -2.62 -11.32 0.31
CA GLY A 148 -3.89 -12.03 0.32
C GLY A 148 -4.27 -12.54 -1.07
N LYS A 149 -4.77 -11.66 -1.94
CA LYS A 149 -5.31 -12.08 -3.25
C LYS A 149 -4.27 -12.59 -4.24
N LEU A 150 -3.10 -11.96 -4.31
CA LEU A 150 -2.02 -12.41 -5.20
C LEU A 150 -1.55 -13.83 -4.84
N ARG A 151 -1.68 -14.25 -3.58
CA ARG A 151 -1.36 -15.61 -3.16
C ARG A 151 -2.25 -16.64 -3.85
N ASN A 152 -3.54 -16.38 -3.98
CA ASN A 152 -4.44 -17.31 -4.66
C ASN A 152 -4.01 -17.54 -6.11
N TYR A 153 -3.47 -16.50 -6.75
CA TYR A 153 -2.88 -16.62 -8.08
C TYR A 153 -1.55 -17.38 -8.05
N ALA A 154 -0.67 -17.07 -7.09
CA ALA A 154 0.60 -17.80 -6.88
C ALA A 154 0.34 -19.30 -6.71
N ASP A 155 -0.67 -19.69 -5.92
CA ASP A 155 -1.09 -21.08 -5.72
C ASP A 155 -1.61 -21.70 -7.03
N ALA A 156 -2.38 -20.96 -7.83
CA ALA A 156 -2.91 -21.45 -9.11
C ALA A 156 -1.82 -21.69 -10.17
N VAL A 157 -0.70 -20.96 -10.11
CA VAL A 157 0.46 -21.15 -11.01
C VAL A 157 1.54 -22.05 -10.41
N GLY A 158 1.30 -22.63 -9.22
CA GLY A 158 2.24 -23.53 -8.55
C GLY A 158 3.48 -22.84 -7.97
N ALA A 159 3.45 -21.52 -7.76
CA ALA A 159 4.59 -20.78 -7.22
C ALA A 159 4.79 -21.05 -5.72
N GLU A 160 5.97 -21.51 -5.33
CA GLU A 160 6.30 -21.78 -3.93
C GLU A 160 6.43 -20.49 -3.10
N TYR A 161 7.00 -19.44 -3.70
CA TYR A 161 7.28 -18.15 -3.06
C TYR A 161 6.64 -16.97 -3.79
N ILE A 162 6.39 -15.90 -3.05
CA ILE A 162 6.00 -14.57 -3.55
C ILE A 162 7.14 -13.60 -3.21
N ALA A 163 7.71 -12.99 -4.25
CA ALA A 163 8.73 -11.98 -4.08
C ALA A 163 8.18 -10.57 -4.28
N THR A 164 8.68 -9.63 -3.47
CA THR A 164 8.36 -8.21 -3.65
C THR A 164 9.61 -7.35 -3.53
N GLY A 165 9.60 -6.17 -4.15
CA GLY A 165 10.70 -5.19 -4.02
C GLY A 165 10.64 -4.40 -2.71
N HIS A 166 10.12 -4.97 -1.62
CA HIS A 166 10.13 -4.28 -0.33
C HIS A 166 11.52 -4.37 0.31
N TYR A 167 11.95 -3.28 0.92
CA TYR A 167 13.16 -3.21 1.74
C TYR A 167 12.83 -3.69 3.16
N ALA A 168 12.90 -4.99 3.36
CA ALA A 168 12.77 -5.66 4.64
C ALA A 168 13.53 -6.98 4.59
N ARG A 169 13.78 -7.61 5.73
CA ARG A 169 14.48 -8.90 5.78
C ARG A 169 13.63 -9.95 6.48
N LEU A 170 13.89 -11.20 6.14
CA LEU A 170 13.34 -12.36 6.84
C LEU A 170 14.49 -13.20 7.35
N ASP A 171 14.52 -13.36 8.67
CA ASP A 171 15.33 -14.37 9.33
C ASP A 171 14.45 -15.54 9.77
N TRP A 172 15.08 -16.59 10.26
CA TRP A 172 14.40 -17.81 10.67
C TRP A 172 14.86 -18.23 12.05
N ARG A 173 13.90 -18.65 12.87
CA ARG A 173 14.14 -19.27 14.16
C ARG A 173 13.47 -20.63 14.20
N GLU A 174 14.16 -21.63 14.68
CA GLU A 174 13.54 -22.91 14.99
C GLU A 174 12.61 -22.75 16.20
N ASP A 175 11.36 -23.18 16.07
CA ASP A 175 10.52 -23.38 17.24
C ASP A 175 10.88 -24.67 17.98
N GLY A 176 10.38 -24.84 19.20
CA GLY A 176 10.64 -26.03 20.02
C GLY A 176 10.12 -27.34 19.41
N ALA A 177 9.40 -27.29 18.28
CA ALA A 177 8.94 -28.43 17.50
C ALA A 177 9.76 -28.65 16.21
N GLY A 178 10.87 -27.92 16.03
CA GLY A 178 11.78 -28.04 14.88
C GLY A 178 11.27 -27.37 13.60
N MET A 179 10.21 -26.57 13.67
CA MET A 179 9.65 -25.88 12.52
C MET A 179 10.19 -24.44 12.43
N ALA A 180 10.72 -24.08 11.26
CA ALA A 180 11.24 -22.73 11.03
C ALA A 180 10.12 -21.69 11.08
N ARG A 181 10.28 -20.69 11.95
CA ARG A 181 9.41 -19.53 12.09
C ARG A 181 10.07 -18.30 11.48
N PRO A 182 9.37 -17.57 10.60
CA PRO A 182 9.91 -16.36 10.01
C PRO A 182 9.94 -15.23 11.05
N ILE A 183 11.03 -14.50 11.07
CA ILE A 183 11.22 -13.27 11.85
C ILE A 183 11.33 -12.12 10.85
N LEU A 184 10.34 -11.24 10.83
CA LEU A 184 10.40 -10.02 10.05
C LEU A 184 11.38 -9.05 10.70
N ARG A 185 12.35 -8.57 9.92
CA ARG A 185 13.34 -7.60 10.36
C ARG A 185 13.35 -6.36 9.48
N THR A 186 13.84 -5.27 10.05
CA THR A 186 14.11 -4.04 9.30
C THR A 186 15.13 -4.30 8.19
N ALA A 187 15.05 -3.50 7.13
CA ALA A 187 16.14 -3.45 6.15
C ALA A 187 17.47 -3.11 6.84
N ARG A 188 18.60 -3.54 6.25
CA ARG A 188 19.94 -3.12 6.71
C ARG A 188 20.11 -1.61 6.66
N HIS A 189 19.51 -0.98 5.66
CA HIS A 189 19.56 0.46 5.44
C HIS A 189 18.24 1.09 5.90
N THR A 190 18.27 1.67 7.10
CA THR A 190 17.08 2.13 7.82
C THR A 190 16.33 3.26 7.14
N GLU A 191 16.98 4.06 6.29
CA GLU A 191 16.36 5.17 5.54
C GLU A 191 15.30 4.71 4.54
N LYS A 192 15.41 3.46 4.07
CA LYS A 192 14.47 2.84 3.12
C LYS A 192 13.71 1.68 3.74
N ASP A 193 13.86 1.42 5.04
CA ASP A 193 13.18 0.32 5.72
C ASP A 193 11.66 0.40 5.54
N GLN A 194 11.06 -0.63 4.97
CA GLN A 194 9.62 -0.74 4.70
C GLN A 194 8.92 -1.76 5.60
N SER A 195 9.61 -2.28 6.62
CA SER A 195 9.06 -3.25 7.56
C SER A 195 7.80 -2.74 8.29
N TYR A 196 7.70 -1.42 8.50
CA TYR A 196 6.49 -0.75 9.01
C TYR A 196 5.23 -1.07 8.20
N PHE A 197 5.32 -1.23 6.88
CA PHE A 197 4.15 -1.52 6.04
C PHE A 197 3.79 -3.01 5.99
N LEU A 198 4.57 -3.86 6.66
CA LEU A 198 4.49 -5.32 6.55
C LEU A 198 4.01 -6.00 7.83
N PHE A 199 3.74 -5.26 8.92
CA PHE A 199 3.27 -5.86 10.19
C PHE A 199 1.97 -6.67 10.03
N GLY A 200 1.11 -6.28 9.09
CA GLY A 200 -0.16 -6.96 8.79
C GLY A 200 0.00 -8.24 7.95
N VAL A 201 1.20 -8.59 7.50
CA VAL A 201 1.44 -9.82 6.74
C VAL A 201 1.57 -10.99 7.71
N SER A 202 0.70 -12.00 7.58
CA SER A 202 0.70 -13.14 8.51
C SER A 202 2.01 -13.93 8.46
N THR A 203 2.41 -14.53 9.59
CA THR A 203 3.60 -15.40 9.65
C THR A 203 3.52 -16.56 8.66
N ARG A 204 2.32 -17.12 8.44
CA ARG A 204 2.05 -18.11 7.37
C ARG A 204 2.42 -17.60 5.99
N MET A 205 2.14 -16.33 5.70
CA MET A 205 2.50 -15.70 4.42
C MET A 205 3.98 -15.35 4.35
N LEU A 206 4.57 -14.86 5.44
CA LEU A 206 6.00 -14.56 5.50
C LEU A 206 6.85 -15.80 5.20
N ARG A 207 6.40 -17.01 5.58
CA ARG A 207 7.08 -18.26 5.22
C ARG A 207 7.26 -18.49 3.72
N ARG A 208 6.36 -17.92 2.91
CA ARG A 208 6.37 -18.02 1.45
C ARG A 208 6.74 -16.71 0.79
N THR A 209 7.42 -15.82 1.52
CA THR A 209 7.76 -14.48 1.02
C THR A 209 9.27 -14.32 0.86
N LEU A 210 9.69 -13.65 -0.20
CA LEU A 210 11.07 -13.24 -0.43
C LEU A 210 11.17 -11.72 -0.52
N PHE A 211 12.19 -11.15 0.13
CA PHE A 211 12.53 -9.73 0.06
C PHE A 211 13.98 -9.56 -0.44
N PRO A 212 14.23 -9.65 -1.76
CA PRO A 212 15.59 -9.68 -2.30
C PRO A 212 16.41 -8.41 -2.08
N LEU A 213 15.77 -7.31 -1.66
CA LEU A 213 16.40 -6.00 -1.50
C LEU A 213 16.75 -5.64 -0.05
N GLY A 214 16.41 -6.50 0.91
CA GLY A 214 16.51 -6.19 2.34
C GLY A 214 17.91 -5.82 2.84
N ASP A 215 18.95 -6.32 2.18
CA ASP A 215 20.35 -6.05 2.51
C ASP A 215 21.02 -5.01 1.58
N LEU A 216 20.28 -4.44 0.62
CA LEU A 216 20.84 -3.53 -0.38
C LEU A 216 20.51 -2.06 -0.07
N THR A 217 21.50 -1.20 -0.31
CA THR A 217 21.29 0.25 -0.46
C THR A 217 20.55 0.55 -1.77
N LYS A 218 19.98 1.75 -1.86
CA LYS A 218 19.34 2.20 -3.11
C LYS A 218 20.38 2.36 -4.23
N GLU A 219 21.58 2.79 -3.88
CA GLU A 219 22.71 2.96 -4.78
C GLU A 219 23.10 1.61 -5.40
N GLN A 220 23.18 0.56 -4.59
CA GLN A 220 23.40 -0.81 -5.06
C GLN A 220 22.27 -1.28 -5.97
N VAL A 221 21.00 -1.07 -5.59
CA VAL A 221 19.86 -1.42 -6.45
C VAL A 221 19.94 -0.73 -7.81
N ARG A 222 20.25 0.55 -7.85
CA ARG A 222 20.45 1.29 -9.12
C ARG A 222 21.68 0.78 -9.89
N ALA A 223 22.75 0.39 -9.21
CA ALA A 223 23.92 -0.21 -9.84
C ALA A 223 23.59 -1.57 -10.49
N HIS A 224 22.80 -2.42 -9.82
CA HIS A 224 22.28 -3.65 -10.42
C HIS A 224 21.43 -3.33 -11.66
N ALA A 225 20.50 -2.37 -11.56
CA ALA A 225 19.67 -1.97 -12.69
C ALA A 225 20.48 -1.48 -13.90
N ARG A 226 21.54 -0.68 -13.68
CA ARG A 226 22.46 -0.23 -14.74
C ARG A 226 23.26 -1.37 -15.34
N ARG A 227 23.84 -2.25 -14.51
CA ARG A 227 24.59 -3.44 -14.96
C ARG A 227 23.74 -4.32 -15.88
N LEU A 228 22.46 -4.43 -15.59
CA LEU A 228 21.48 -5.24 -16.33
C LEU A 228 20.87 -4.50 -17.53
N GLY A 229 21.29 -3.25 -17.77
CA GLY A 229 20.76 -2.41 -18.86
C GLY A 229 19.26 -2.16 -18.75
N LEU A 230 18.69 -2.13 -17.53
CA LEU A 230 17.25 -1.92 -17.34
C LEU A 230 16.94 -0.43 -17.53
N ALA A 231 16.00 -0.09 -18.42
CA ALA A 231 15.64 1.31 -18.72
C ALA A 231 15.09 2.07 -17.49
N VAL A 232 14.59 1.35 -16.48
CA VAL A 232 13.99 1.89 -15.26
C VAL A 232 15.01 2.39 -14.21
N HIS A 233 16.32 2.31 -14.48
CA HIS A 233 17.37 2.61 -13.49
C HIS A 233 17.32 4.04 -12.91
N ASP A 234 16.93 5.03 -13.72
CA ASP A 234 16.82 6.43 -13.32
C ASP A 234 15.39 6.87 -12.98
N LYS A 235 14.42 5.95 -13.03
CA LYS A 235 13.01 6.27 -12.71
C LYS A 235 12.90 6.72 -11.26
N ALA A 236 12.25 7.86 -11.04
CA ALA A 236 11.97 8.36 -9.70
C ALA A 236 11.09 7.38 -8.92
N GLU A 237 11.27 7.33 -7.61
CA GLU A 237 10.44 6.49 -6.74
C GLU A 237 9.06 7.13 -6.53
N SER A 238 8.01 6.32 -6.55
CA SER A 238 6.69 6.75 -6.09
C SER A 238 6.72 6.87 -4.56
N GLN A 239 6.80 8.11 -4.06
CA GLN A 239 6.81 8.42 -2.63
C GLN A 239 5.41 8.71 -2.06
N ASP A 240 4.42 8.92 -2.93
CA ASP A 240 3.06 9.24 -2.54
C ASP A 240 2.15 8.00 -2.56
N ILE A 241 0.96 8.11 -1.94
CA ILE A 241 -0.05 7.06 -1.97
C ILE A 241 -0.39 6.79 -3.43
N CYS A 242 -0.29 5.53 -3.86
CA CYS A 242 -0.33 5.16 -5.28
C CYS A 242 -1.56 5.66 -6.05
N PHE A 243 -2.69 5.85 -5.35
CA PHE A 243 -3.95 6.31 -5.94
C PHE A 243 -4.31 7.78 -5.65
N VAL A 244 -3.39 8.52 -5.03
CA VAL A 244 -3.56 9.93 -4.69
C VAL A 244 -2.61 10.75 -5.55
N PRO A 245 -3.06 11.27 -6.71
CA PRO A 245 -2.24 12.15 -7.52
C PRO A 245 -1.95 13.46 -6.78
N ASP A 246 -0.78 14.04 -7.02
CA ASP A 246 -0.36 15.36 -6.56
C ASP A 246 -0.54 15.61 -5.05
N ARG A 247 -0.48 14.55 -4.24
CA ARG A 247 -0.69 14.58 -2.77
C ARG A 247 -2.06 15.11 -2.34
N ASN A 248 -3.04 15.12 -3.24
CA ASN A 248 -4.37 15.64 -2.98
C ASN A 248 -5.36 14.54 -2.56
N TYR A 249 -5.14 13.94 -1.40
CA TYR A 249 -6.02 12.88 -0.91
C TYR A 249 -7.45 13.39 -0.66
N ALA A 250 -7.61 14.66 -0.28
CA ALA A 250 -8.91 15.27 -0.03
C ALA A 250 -9.81 15.26 -1.29
N ALA A 251 -9.24 15.35 -2.50
CA ALA A 251 -9.99 15.19 -3.74
C ALA A 251 -10.52 13.77 -3.92
N VAL A 252 -9.71 12.75 -3.61
CA VAL A 252 -10.12 11.34 -3.66
C VAL A 252 -11.24 11.07 -2.65
N VAL A 253 -11.09 11.55 -1.41
CA VAL A 253 -12.14 11.41 -0.39
C VAL A 253 -13.42 12.13 -0.84
N ARG A 254 -13.33 13.36 -1.37
CA ARG A 254 -14.50 14.11 -1.85
C ARG A 254 -15.22 13.42 -2.99
N ALA A 255 -14.50 12.75 -3.89
CA ALA A 255 -15.12 11.99 -4.97
C ALA A 255 -15.88 10.74 -4.48
N ARG A 256 -15.44 10.14 -3.36
CA ARG A 256 -16.02 8.90 -2.82
C ARG A 256 -17.05 9.12 -1.72
N ARG A 257 -16.87 10.16 -0.90
CA ARG A 257 -17.67 10.52 0.28
C ARG A 257 -17.94 12.02 0.31
N PRO A 258 -18.61 12.60 -0.70
CA PRO A 258 -18.91 14.03 -0.74
C PRO A 258 -19.71 14.50 0.49
N GLU A 259 -20.57 13.63 1.05
CA GLU A 259 -21.38 13.86 2.24
C GLU A 259 -20.56 14.11 3.51
N ALA A 260 -19.29 13.70 3.56
CA ALA A 260 -18.41 13.93 4.70
C ALA A 260 -17.82 15.35 4.75
N PHE A 261 -17.96 16.14 3.67
CA PHE A 261 -17.45 17.51 3.59
C PHE A 261 -18.47 18.52 4.12
N VAL A 262 -18.83 18.36 5.39
CA VAL A 262 -19.74 19.26 6.10
C VAL A 262 -18.94 20.41 6.72
N PRO A 263 -19.33 21.69 6.49
CA PRO A 263 -18.65 22.82 7.11
C PRO A 263 -18.73 22.79 8.64
N GLY A 264 -17.61 23.09 9.29
CA GLY A 264 -17.47 23.01 10.74
C GLY A 264 -16.64 24.16 11.31
N GLU A 265 -16.51 24.20 12.63
CA GLU A 265 -15.76 25.25 13.33
C GLU A 265 -14.29 24.87 13.53
N ILE A 266 -13.41 25.86 13.41
CA ILE A 266 -12.02 25.76 13.84
C ILE A 266 -11.92 26.39 15.22
N ARG A 267 -11.55 25.60 16.24
CA ARG A 267 -11.40 26.04 17.62
C ARG A 267 -9.96 25.92 18.08
N HIS A 268 -9.47 26.91 18.82
CA HIS A 268 -8.22 26.79 19.54
C HIS A 268 -8.39 25.86 20.75
N VAL A 269 -7.31 25.22 21.20
CA VAL A 269 -7.31 24.39 22.43
C VAL A 269 -7.74 25.13 23.69
N ASP A 270 -7.75 26.47 23.70
CA ASP A 270 -8.28 27.29 24.80
C ASP A 270 -9.78 27.62 24.69
N GLY A 271 -10.46 27.06 23.69
CA GLY A 271 -11.90 27.21 23.46
C GLY A 271 -12.30 28.34 22.51
N ARG A 272 -11.39 29.24 22.12
CA ARG A 272 -11.69 30.33 21.17
C ARG A 272 -12.05 29.78 19.79
N VAL A 273 -13.14 30.27 19.20
CA VAL A 273 -13.46 30.01 17.79
C VAL A 273 -12.57 30.89 16.92
N LEU A 274 -11.80 30.27 16.02
CA LEU A 274 -10.86 30.96 15.14
C LEU A 274 -11.35 31.10 13.70
N GLY A 275 -12.35 30.31 13.29
CA GLY A 275 -12.88 30.33 11.94
C GLY A 275 -13.72 29.10 11.61
N ARG A 276 -13.85 28.81 10.31
CA ARG A 276 -14.59 27.65 9.79
C ARG A 276 -13.77 26.91 8.75
N HIS A 277 -14.10 25.64 8.54
CA HIS A 277 -13.53 24.81 7.48
C HIS A 277 -14.62 24.18 6.62
N ASP A 278 -14.26 23.71 5.42
CA ASP A 278 -15.21 23.10 4.46
C ASP A 278 -15.35 21.57 4.61
N GLY A 279 -14.76 20.99 5.67
CA GLY A 279 -14.93 19.58 6.02
C GLY A 279 -13.70 19.00 6.70
N LEU A 280 -13.92 18.19 7.75
CA LEU A 280 -12.85 17.51 8.50
C LEU A 280 -11.95 16.59 7.67
N PRO A 281 -12.42 15.90 6.60
CA PRO A 281 -11.57 15.05 5.78
C PRO A 281 -10.38 15.76 5.11
N GLN A 282 -10.29 17.09 5.20
CA GLN A 282 -9.16 17.89 4.70
C GLN A 282 -8.00 17.98 5.69
N PHE A 283 -8.16 17.45 6.90
CA PHE A 283 -7.23 17.63 8.00
C PHE A 283 -6.74 16.29 8.56
N THR A 284 -5.57 16.34 9.19
CA THR A 284 -4.95 15.20 9.88
C THR A 284 -4.26 15.73 11.13
N ILE A 285 -4.27 14.96 12.22
CA ILE A 285 -3.56 15.34 13.45
C ILE A 285 -2.10 15.68 13.15
N GLY A 286 -1.60 16.77 13.75
CA GLY A 286 -0.25 17.31 13.53
C GLY A 286 -0.08 18.11 12.23
N GLN A 287 -1.12 18.27 11.41
CA GLN A 287 -1.07 19.10 10.20
C GLN A 287 -0.93 20.58 10.56
N ARG A 288 -0.02 21.27 9.88
CA ARG A 288 0.18 22.72 10.00
C ARG A 288 -0.39 23.51 8.82
N ARG A 289 -0.08 23.06 7.60
CA ARG A 289 -0.47 23.77 6.37
C ARG A 289 -1.95 23.53 6.05
N GLY A 290 -2.62 24.51 5.47
CA GLY A 290 -4.00 24.38 4.99
C GLY A 290 -5.10 24.69 6.02
N VAL A 291 -4.76 24.94 7.29
CA VAL A 291 -5.72 25.34 8.34
C VAL A 291 -6.31 26.74 8.11
N ARG A 292 -5.66 27.59 7.30
CA ARG A 292 -6.13 28.93 6.86
C ARG A 292 -6.57 29.85 8.02
N VAL A 293 -5.94 29.72 9.18
CA VAL A 293 -6.13 30.60 10.33
C VAL A 293 -4.82 31.30 10.64
N ALA A 294 -4.86 32.63 10.77
CA ALA A 294 -3.71 33.42 11.17
C ALA A 294 -3.62 33.47 12.70
N GLN A 295 -2.52 32.92 13.22
CA GLN A 295 -2.08 33.05 14.60
C GLN A 295 -0.65 33.57 14.53
N GLY A 296 -0.28 34.50 15.42
CA GLY A 296 1.09 35.05 15.49
C GLY A 296 2.16 33.99 15.76
N THR A 297 1.76 32.75 16.05
CA THR A 297 2.59 31.58 16.28
C THR A 297 2.15 30.39 15.41
N PRO A 298 3.05 29.43 15.11
CA PRO A 298 2.66 28.20 14.40
C PRO A 298 1.58 27.42 15.16
N ILE A 299 0.50 27.07 14.45
CA ILE A 299 -0.58 26.22 14.95
C ILE A 299 -0.63 24.90 14.20
N TYR A 300 -1.09 23.86 14.89
CA TYR A 300 -1.20 22.51 14.39
C TYR A 300 -2.59 21.95 14.72
N VAL A 301 -3.09 21.06 13.88
CA VAL A 301 -4.30 20.27 14.18
C VAL A 301 -4.01 19.34 15.36
N THR A 302 -4.77 19.47 16.44
CA THR A 302 -4.62 18.67 17.67
C THR A 302 -5.79 17.72 17.90
N GLY A 303 -6.95 17.98 17.29
CA GLY A 303 -8.13 17.14 17.42
C GLY A 303 -9.08 17.27 16.23
N LEU A 304 -9.77 16.17 15.93
CA LEU A 304 -10.82 16.08 14.92
C LEU A 304 -12.01 15.39 15.58
N ASP A 305 -13.13 16.10 15.70
CA ASP A 305 -14.37 15.53 16.24
C ASP A 305 -15.42 15.45 15.13
N ALA A 306 -15.57 14.26 14.56
CA ALA A 306 -16.53 14.00 13.50
C ALA A 306 -18.00 14.13 13.94
N SER A 307 -18.30 14.00 15.24
CA SER A 307 -19.67 14.09 15.74
C SER A 307 -20.17 15.52 15.80
N THR A 308 -19.29 16.47 16.14
CA THR A 308 -19.60 17.89 16.20
C THR A 308 -19.14 18.67 14.96
N GLY A 309 -18.32 18.05 14.12
CA GLY A 309 -17.67 18.73 12.99
C GLY A 309 -16.58 19.70 13.44
N THR A 310 -16.02 19.56 14.64
CA THR A 310 -15.06 20.52 15.21
C THR A 310 -13.61 20.15 14.87
N LEU A 311 -12.88 21.10 14.29
CA LEU A 311 -11.42 21.05 14.14
C LEU A 311 -10.76 21.77 15.32
N THR A 312 -10.00 21.04 16.15
CA THR A 312 -9.23 21.66 17.24
C THR A 312 -7.79 21.90 16.80
N VAL A 313 -7.27 23.10 17.07
CA VAL A 313 -5.91 23.52 16.72
C VAL A 313 -5.20 24.14 17.92
N GLY A 314 -3.88 24.02 17.97
CA GLY A 314 -3.10 24.56 19.09
C GLY A 314 -1.60 24.57 18.81
N PRO A 315 -0.79 24.92 19.83
CA PRO A 315 0.66 24.83 19.75
C PRO A 315 1.10 23.37 19.63
N ARG A 316 2.37 23.14 19.31
CA ARG A 316 2.92 21.79 19.09
C ARG A 316 2.74 20.89 20.31
N GLU A 317 2.88 21.45 21.50
CA GLU A 317 2.84 20.75 22.77
C GLU A 317 1.45 20.14 23.03
N ALA A 318 0.40 20.76 22.47
CA ALA A 318 -0.98 20.31 22.62
C ALA A 318 -1.34 19.08 21.75
N ALA A 319 -0.45 18.62 20.87
CA ALA A 319 -0.59 17.34 20.14
C ALA A 319 0.43 16.28 20.58
N LEU A 320 1.06 16.47 21.75
CA LEU A 320 1.85 15.46 22.42
C LEU A 320 0.94 14.57 23.28
N THR A 321 1.19 13.26 23.29
CA THR A 321 0.50 12.31 24.17
C THR A 321 1.48 11.32 24.78
N GLY A 322 1.25 10.93 26.04
CA GLY A 322 2.04 9.91 26.74
C GLY A 322 1.60 8.48 26.42
N ALA A 323 0.44 8.28 25.79
CA ALA A 323 -0.09 6.94 25.56
C ALA A 323 -1.00 6.86 24.32
N LEU A 324 -1.20 5.64 23.84
CA LEU A 324 -2.20 5.35 22.81
C LEU A 324 -2.88 4.02 23.06
N ARG A 325 -4.06 3.87 22.47
CA ARG A 325 -4.75 2.59 22.35
C ARG A 325 -4.76 2.13 20.90
N ALA A 326 -4.43 0.87 20.65
CA ALA A 326 -4.48 0.28 19.32
C ALA A 326 -5.21 -1.06 19.34
N SER A 327 -6.10 -1.26 18.37
CA SER A 327 -6.83 -2.52 18.16
C SER A 327 -6.30 -3.27 16.94
N ASP A 328 -6.90 -4.42 16.62
CA ASP A 328 -6.51 -5.21 15.44
C ASP A 328 -5.04 -5.61 15.47
N VAL A 329 -4.54 -5.91 16.67
CA VAL A 329 -3.13 -6.20 16.88
C VAL A 329 -2.77 -7.55 16.27
N GLN A 330 -1.79 -7.51 15.37
CA GLN A 330 -1.18 -8.67 14.77
C GLN A 330 0.23 -8.86 15.34
N TRP A 331 0.42 -9.97 16.04
CA TRP A 331 1.72 -10.41 16.54
C TRP A 331 2.44 -11.25 15.48
N LEU A 332 3.70 -10.91 15.19
CA LEU A 332 4.61 -11.71 14.37
C LEU A 332 5.53 -12.60 15.21
N ILE A 333 5.54 -12.36 16.52
CA ILE A 333 6.09 -13.23 17.55
C ILE A 333 4.98 -14.04 18.23
N ASP A 334 5.36 -14.90 19.18
CA ASP A 334 4.36 -15.46 20.09
C ASP A 334 3.66 -14.35 20.88
N ARG A 335 2.35 -14.46 20.99
CA ARG A 335 1.52 -13.53 21.74
C ARG A 335 2.06 -13.38 23.16
N PRO A 336 2.47 -12.18 23.59
CA PRO A 336 2.99 -11.97 24.94
C PRO A 336 1.96 -12.34 26.02
N SER A 337 2.43 -12.91 27.13
CA SER A 337 1.60 -13.22 28.31
C SER A 337 1.45 -12.04 29.27
N GLY A 338 2.30 -11.02 29.14
CA GLY A 338 2.30 -9.82 29.98
C GLY A 338 2.82 -8.59 29.24
N PRO A 339 3.01 -7.46 29.95
CA PRO A 339 3.58 -6.25 29.36
C PRO A 339 4.96 -6.50 28.76
N ILE A 340 5.22 -5.90 27.60
CA ILE A 340 6.52 -5.97 26.94
C ILE A 340 7.12 -4.58 26.74
N ARG A 341 8.44 -4.49 26.76
CA ARG A 341 9.20 -3.31 26.33
C ARG A 341 9.45 -3.41 24.83
N ALA A 342 9.20 -2.32 24.11
CA ALA A 342 9.40 -2.24 22.67
C ALA A 342 9.71 -0.80 22.24
N GLN A 343 10.25 -0.64 21.04
CA GLN A 343 10.25 0.64 20.34
C GLN A 343 9.00 0.70 19.47
N VAL A 344 8.18 1.75 19.60
CA VAL A 344 6.90 1.88 18.90
C VAL A 344 6.95 3.02 17.91
N ARG A 345 6.70 2.71 16.64
CA ARG A 345 6.61 3.69 15.56
C ARG A 345 5.14 3.96 15.25
N VAL A 346 4.71 5.21 15.41
CA VAL A 346 3.29 5.65 15.23
C VAL A 346 2.98 6.19 13.83
N ARG A 347 4.02 6.50 13.05
CA ARG A 347 3.94 6.86 11.63
C ARG A 347 5.21 6.41 10.94
N TYR A 348 5.11 6.09 9.66
CA TYR A 348 6.26 5.61 8.87
C TYR A 348 7.52 6.49 9.00
N ASN A 349 7.36 7.81 8.87
CA ASN A 349 8.47 8.78 8.91
C ASN A 349 8.87 9.22 10.33
N HIS A 350 8.29 8.63 11.39
CA HIS A 350 8.68 8.94 12.77
C HIS A 350 9.79 7.98 13.23
N ALA A 351 10.66 8.49 14.11
CA ALA A 351 11.51 7.61 14.90
C ALA A 351 10.64 6.70 15.78
N ALA A 352 11.09 5.46 15.98
CA ALA A 352 10.44 4.56 16.92
C ALA A 352 10.79 4.99 18.35
N ALA A 353 9.80 5.13 19.22
CA ALA A 353 9.97 5.62 20.58
C ALA A 353 9.88 4.47 21.60
N PRO A 354 10.75 4.43 22.63
CA PRO A 354 10.65 3.46 23.71
C PRO A 354 9.28 3.53 24.41
N ALA A 355 8.64 2.37 24.59
CA ALA A 355 7.33 2.26 25.21
C ALA A 355 7.09 0.89 25.85
N THR A 356 6.13 0.85 26.77
CA THR A 356 5.58 -0.38 27.33
C THR A 356 4.26 -0.69 26.63
N VAL A 357 4.17 -1.86 26.01
CA VAL A 357 2.95 -2.35 25.35
C VAL A 357 2.28 -3.37 26.27
N THR A 358 1.03 -3.10 26.63
CA THR A 358 0.23 -3.97 27.50
C THR A 358 -1.02 -4.41 26.74
N ILE A 359 -1.29 -5.72 26.70
CA ILE A 359 -2.55 -6.24 26.15
C ILE A 359 -3.67 -5.91 27.13
N ASP A 360 -4.72 -5.25 26.64
CA ASP A 360 -5.90 -4.93 27.44
C ASP A 360 -6.61 -6.24 27.84
N ALA A 361 -7.08 -6.34 29.09
CA ALA A 361 -7.90 -7.47 29.51
C ALA A 361 -9.18 -7.53 28.65
N ALA A 362 -9.43 -8.70 28.06
CA ALA A 362 -10.41 -9.00 27.00
C ALA A 362 -11.61 -8.03 26.89
N ASN A 363 -11.69 -7.31 25.77
CA ASN A 363 -12.93 -6.71 25.30
C ASN A 363 -13.45 -7.50 24.09
N GLY A 364 -14.48 -8.31 24.33
CA GLY A 364 -15.53 -8.78 23.41
C GLY A 364 -15.13 -9.42 22.08
N ASP A 365 -15.73 -10.57 21.76
CA ASP A 365 -15.90 -11.03 20.38
C ASP A 365 -16.50 -9.88 19.56
N ARG A 366 -15.69 -9.19 18.74
CA ARG A 366 -16.25 -8.31 17.71
C ARG A 366 -16.75 -9.22 16.59
N SER A 367 -18.07 -9.32 16.45
CA SER A 367 -18.70 -9.94 15.29
C SER A 367 -18.45 -9.05 14.07
N SER A 368 -17.64 -9.58 13.16
CA SER A 368 -17.13 -8.93 11.96
C SER A 368 -18.21 -8.81 10.88
N ALA A 369 -19.03 -7.76 10.91
CA ALA A 369 -19.76 -7.32 9.72
C ALA A 369 -18.95 -6.30 8.88
N GLY A 370 -17.98 -5.61 9.49
CA GLY A 370 -17.08 -4.64 8.81
C GLY A 370 -15.62 -5.09 8.62
N ASP A 371 -15.22 -6.25 9.16
CA ASP A 371 -13.79 -6.57 9.41
C ASP A 371 -13.13 -7.58 8.45
N ALA A 372 -13.83 -8.06 7.42
CA ALA A 372 -13.24 -9.05 6.49
C ALA A 372 -11.98 -8.54 5.76
N ILE A 373 -11.85 -7.22 5.57
CA ILE A 373 -10.69 -6.60 4.91
C ILE A 373 -9.60 -6.20 5.92
N ARG A 374 -9.94 -5.92 7.20
CA ARG A 374 -8.95 -5.66 8.28
C ARG A 374 -8.15 -6.89 8.63
N SER A 375 -8.80 -8.04 8.67
CA SER A 375 -8.22 -9.32 9.08
C SER A 375 -7.41 -10.03 7.99
N GLY A 376 -7.42 -9.52 6.74
CA GLY A 376 -6.80 -10.19 5.60
C GLY A 376 -7.37 -11.59 5.32
N ALA A 377 -8.52 -11.94 5.94
CA ALA A 377 -9.12 -13.26 5.82
C ALA A 377 -9.85 -13.36 4.47
N SER A 378 -9.30 -14.17 3.57
CA SER A 378 -10.06 -14.70 2.44
C SER A 378 -11.12 -15.65 2.99
N ASN A 379 -12.40 -15.27 2.84
CA ASN A 379 -13.61 -16.08 3.01
C ASN A 379 -13.51 -17.32 3.92
N GLY A 380 -14.07 -17.22 5.12
CA GLY A 380 -14.65 -18.39 5.80
C GLY A 380 -13.93 -18.97 7.01
N GLU A 381 -13.17 -18.21 7.80
CA GLU A 381 -12.51 -18.78 8.98
C GLU A 381 -12.66 -17.89 10.23
N SER A 382 -13.47 -18.39 11.17
CA SER A 382 -13.48 -18.22 12.64
C SER A 382 -13.38 -16.80 13.22
N THR A 383 -14.19 -16.51 14.24
CA THR A 383 -14.09 -15.34 15.13
C THR A 383 -12.68 -15.25 15.72
N ARG A 384 -11.75 -14.62 15.00
CA ARG A 384 -10.38 -14.44 15.45
C ARG A 384 -10.43 -13.44 16.60
N ARG A 385 -10.13 -13.90 17.81
CA ARG A 385 -9.91 -13.02 18.96
C ARG A 385 -8.85 -11.98 18.60
N VAL A 386 -9.27 -10.73 18.56
CA VAL A 386 -8.40 -9.62 18.20
C VAL A 386 -7.91 -8.95 19.47
N ASP A 387 -6.59 -8.88 19.66
CA ASP A 387 -6.03 -8.17 20.80
C ASP A 387 -6.18 -6.65 20.61
N THR A 388 -6.48 -5.98 21.71
CA THR A 388 -6.30 -4.52 21.85
C THR A 388 -5.18 -4.29 22.85
N VAL A 389 -4.37 -3.27 22.60
CA VAL A 389 -3.24 -2.91 23.46
C VAL A 389 -3.31 -1.44 23.87
N THR A 390 -2.82 -1.18 25.08
CA THR A 390 -2.42 0.15 25.52
C THR A 390 -0.90 0.26 25.43
N VAL A 391 -0.42 1.29 24.74
CA VAL A 391 0.99 1.63 24.63
C VAL A 391 1.25 2.87 25.46
N ARG A 392 2.20 2.80 26.40
CA ARG A 392 2.65 3.94 27.20
C ARG A 392 4.09 4.28 26.82
N PHE A 393 4.31 5.47 26.30
CA PHE A 393 5.63 5.95 25.90
C PHE A 393 6.41 6.45 27.12
N ASP A 394 7.73 6.32 27.06
CA ASP A 394 8.61 6.87 28.09
C ASP A 394 8.63 8.41 28.04
N GLU A 395 8.53 8.97 26.83
CA GLU A 395 8.40 10.40 26.56
C GLU A 395 7.18 10.69 25.69
N PRO A 396 6.49 11.84 25.86
CA PRO A 396 5.33 12.19 25.05
C PRO A 396 5.62 12.20 23.55
N GLN A 397 4.76 11.55 22.77
CA GLN A 397 4.91 11.42 21.33
C GLN A 397 4.02 12.38 20.55
N TRP A 398 4.58 12.90 19.48
CA TRP A 398 3.93 13.88 18.62
C TRP A 398 2.93 13.24 17.64
N ALA A 399 1.74 13.85 17.57
CA ALA A 399 0.75 13.64 16.51
C ALA A 399 0.39 12.15 16.28
N VAL A 400 0.13 11.44 17.37
CA VAL A 400 -0.51 10.12 17.33
C VAL A 400 -1.90 10.31 16.73
N ALA A 401 -2.16 9.70 15.56
CA ALA A 401 -3.38 9.89 14.81
C ALA A 401 -4.20 8.59 14.74
N PRO A 402 -5.48 8.60 15.14
CA PRO A 402 -6.40 7.49 14.89
C PRO A 402 -6.39 7.06 13.42
N GLY A 403 -6.43 5.76 13.15
CA GLY A 403 -6.36 5.18 11.80
C GLY A 403 -4.94 4.94 11.27
N GLN A 404 -3.91 5.56 11.85
CA GLN A 404 -2.51 5.19 11.57
C GLN A 404 -2.15 3.86 12.25
N ALA A 405 -1.05 3.26 11.84
CA ALA A 405 -0.53 2.04 12.47
C ALA A 405 0.47 2.36 13.58
N ALA A 406 0.36 1.64 14.70
CA ALA A 406 1.39 1.54 15.73
C ALA A 406 2.13 0.22 15.53
N VAL A 407 3.41 0.27 15.16
CA VAL A 407 4.24 -0.91 14.89
C VAL A 407 5.30 -1.04 15.98
N PHE A 408 5.46 -2.25 16.50
CA PHE A 408 6.29 -2.57 17.66
C PHE A 408 7.57 -3.28 17.23
N TYR A 409 8.71 -2.82 17.73
CA TYR A 409 10.03 -3.32 17.38
C TYR A 409 10.83 -3.69 18.62
N ASP A 410 11.70 -4.68 18.49
CA ASP A 410 12.81 -4.97 19.40
C ASP A 410 14.12 -4.93 18.60
N GLY A 411 14.77 -3.76 18.61
CA GLY A 411 15.91 -3.49 17.74
C GLY A 411 15.50 -3.57 16.27
N GLU A 412 16.07 -4.54 15.55
CA GLU A 412 15.75 -4.77 14.13
C GLU A 412 14.52 -5.68 13.94
N ILE A 413 13.99 -6.31 14.99
CA ILE A 413 12.90 -7.29 14.85
C ILE A 413 11.55 -6.59 14.93
N VAL A 414 10.64 -6.89 13.99
CA VAL A 414 9.25 -6.47 14.06
C VAL A 414 8.46 -7.45 14.91
N LEU A 415 7.98 -7.01 16.07
CA LEU A 415 7.19 -7.83 16.98
C LEU A 415 5.75 -7.97 16.51
N GLY A 416 5.22 -6.91 15.88
CA GLY A 416 3.83 -6.83 15.44
C GLY A 416 3.38 -5.39 15.25
N GLY A 417 2.07 -5.19 15.15
CA GLY A 417 1.47 -3.86 15.12
C GLY A 417 -0.04 -3.90 15.13
N GLY A 418 -0.66 -2.74 15.30
CA GLY A 418 -2.12 -2.57 15.30
C GLY A 418 -2.54 -1.19 14.79
N TRP A 419 -3.86 -0.98 14.71
CA TRP A 419 -4.45 0.29 14.27
C TRP A 419 -4.72 1.20 15.47
N ILE A 420 -4.17 2.39 15.46
CA ILE A 420 -4.37 3.39 16.51
C ILE A 420 -5.85 3.77 16.54
N ASP A 421 -6.49 3.62 17.69
CA ASP A 421 -7.87 4.02 17.91
C ASP A 421 -7.97 5.42 18.50
N ALA A 422 -7.09 5.72 19.47
CA ALA A 422 -7.04 6.99 20.15
C ALA A 422 -5.66 7.24 20.77
N ALA A 423 -5.30 8.52 20.89
CA ALA A 423 -4.34 8.96 21.90
C ALA A 423 -5.04 8.93 23.27
N VAL A 424 -4.32 8.52 24.32
CA VAL A 424 -4.87 8.35 25.68
C VAL A 424 -4.24 9.34 26.65
#